data_AF-A0A167BQH1-F1
#
_entry.id   AF-A0A167BQH1-F1
#
_cell.length_a   1.000
_cell.length_b   1.000
_cell.length_c   1.000
_cell.angle_alpha   90.00
_cell.angle_beta   90.00
_cell.angle_gamma   90.00
#
_symmetry.space_group_name_H-M   'P 1'
#
loop_
_entity.id
_entity.type
_entity.pdbx_description
1 polymer ?
#
loop_
_entity_poly.entity_id
_entity_poly.type
_entity_poly.pdbx_seq_one_letter_code
_entity_poly.pdbx_strand_id
1 'polypeptide(L)' 'MLSGCATTPPVQEMSDARQALRAAEEAQAPHRAGETYQRSRELLEQAEGRLQQGEYRSARYKANEAKRLAIEARIQAGD' A
#
# COMPACT_ATOMS: atom_id res chain seq x y z
N MET A 1 25.59 0.09 -9.67
CA MET A 1 24.27 0.69 -9.90
C MET A 1 24.04 1.70 -8.79
N LEU A 2 23.90 2.98 -9.11
CA LEU A 2 23.70 4.04 -8.12
C LEU A 2 22.29 3.89 -7.53
N SER A 3 22.21 3.44 -6.28
CA SER A 3 20.98 3.51 -5.48
C SER A 3 20.58 4.97 -5.40
N GLY A 4 19.60 5.35 -6.22
CA GLY A 4 19.19 6.72 -6.43
C GLY A 4 18.83 7.39 -5.11
N CYS A 5 19.46 8.54 -4.88
CA CYS A 5 18.98 9.56 -3.96
C CYS A 5 17.46 9.70 -4.10
N ALA A 6 16.77 9.97 -2.99
CA ALA A 6 15.30 9.94 -2.85
C ALA A 6 14.53 11.01 -3.64
N THR A 7 14.86 11.22 -4.91
CA THR A 7 14.29 12.22 -5.82
C THR A 7 13.38 11.61 -6.88
N THR A 8 13.32 10.28 -7.01
CA THR A 8 12.45 9.60 -7.97
C THR A 8 11.11 9.19 -7.34
N PRO A 9 10.00 9.30 -8.10
CA PRO A 9 8.70 8.80 -7.68
C PRO A 9 8.74 7.30 -7.34
N PRO A 10 8.14 6.84 -6.21
CA PRO A 10 8.11 5.43 -5.78
C PRO A 10 7.12 4.57 -6.58
N VAL A 11 7.28 4.49 -7.91
CA VAL A 11 6.31 3.81 -8.79
C VAL A 11 6.18 2.32 -8.45
N GLN A 12 7.29 1.66 -8.11
CA GLN A 12 7.29 0.24 -7.77
C GLN A 12 6.52 -0.02 -6.46
N GLU A 13 6.80 0.74 -5.41
CA GLU A 13 6.14 0.56 -4.11
C GLU A 13 4.64 0.84 -4.19
N MET A 14 4.24 1.85 -4.97
CA MET A 14 2.82 2.16 -5.24
C MET A 14 2.14 1.03 -6.01
N SER A 15 2.82 0.44 -7.00
CA SER A 15 2.30 -0.70 -7.76
C SER A 15 2.14 -1.93 -6.87
N ASP A 16 3.14 -2.26 -6.07
CA ASP A 16 3.11 -3.38 -5.13
C ASP A 16 1.97 -3.25 -4.12
N ALA A 17 1.77 -2.05 -3.57
CA ALA A 17 0.68 -1.78 -2.63
C ALA A 17 -0.70 -1.98 -3.27
N ARG A 18 -0.90 -1.51 -4.51
CA ARG A 18 -2.14 -1.73 -5.27
C ARG A 18 -2.38 -3.21 -5.55
N GLN A 19 -1.35 -3.95 -5.95
CA GLN A 19 -1.46 -5.39 -6.20
C GLN A 19 -1.81 -6.14 -4.91
N ALA A 20 -1.19 -5.79 -3.78
CA ALA A 20 -1.48 -6.39 -2.50
C ALA A 20 -2.93 -6.13 -2.04
N LEU A 21 -3.45 -4.90 -2.21
CA LEU A 21 -4.84 -4.56 -1.89
C LEU A 21 -5.84 -5.35 -2.73
N ARG A 22 -5.58 -5.51 -4.03
CA ARG A 22 -6.42 -6.37 -4.89
C ARG A 22 -6.40 -7.81 -4.44
N ALA A 23 -5.23 -8.36 -4.09
CA ALA A 23 -5.14 -9.72 -3.57
C ALA A 23 -5.88 -9.89 -2.23
N ALA A 24 -5.92 -8.86 -1.39
CA ALA A 24 -6.72 -8.86 -0.16
C ALA A 24 -8.23 -8.83 -0.45
N GLU A 25 -8.65 -8.02 -1.42
CA GLU A 25 -10.03 -7.95 -1.88
C GLU A 25 -10.53 -9.28 -2.47
N GLU A 26 -9.70 -9.92 -3.31
CA GLU A 26 -9.96 -11.26 -3.86
C GLU A 26 -10.12 -12.31 -2.74
N ALA A 27 -9.41 -12.16 -1.62
CA ALA A 27 -9.54 -13.01 -0.43
C ALA A 27 -10.72 -12.63 0.48
N GLN A 28 -11.60 -11.71 0.06
CA GLN A 28 -12.74 -11.23 0.87
C GLN A 28 -12.32 -10.50 2.16
N ALA A 29 -11.12 -9.91 2.19
CA ALA A 29 -10.65 -9.09 3.30
C ALA A 29 -11.56 -7.91 3.66
N PRO A 30 -12.26 -7.23 2.73
CA PRO A 30 -13.22 -6.19 3.11
C PRO A 30 -14.32 -6.69 4.06
N HIS A 31 -14.70 -7.97 3.98
CA HIS A 31 -15.74 -8.58 4.81
C HIS A 31 -15.20 -9.29 6.05
N ARG A 32 -14.04 -9.95 5.94
CA ARG A 32 -13.45 -10.77 7.02
C ARG A 32 -12.40 -10.04 7.85
N ALA A 33 -11.68 -9.11 7.24
CA ALA A 33 -10.59 -8.34 7.83
C ALA A 33 -10.78 -6.84 7.56
N GLY A 34 -12.03 -6.36 7.69
CA GLY A 34 -12.47 -5.06 7.21
C GLY A 34 -11.65 -3.89 7.77
N GLU A 35 -11.32 -3.91 9.07
CA GLU A 35 -10.51 -2.86 9.70
C GLU A 35 -9.11 -2.75 9.08
N THR A 36 -8.40 -3.88 8.98
CA THR A 36 -7.05 -3.97 8.39
C THR A 36 -7.07 -3.58 6.92
N TYR A 37 -8.08 -4.03 6.17
CA TYR A 37 -8.26 -3.68 4.76
C TYR A 37 -8.52 -2.18 4.56
N GLN A 38 -9.44 -1.59 5.33
CA GLN A 38 -9.74 -0.15 5.23
C GLN A 38 -8.49 0.68 5.56
N ARG A 39 -7.75 0.32 6.61
CA ARG A 39 -6.52 1.02 6.97
C ARG A 39 -5.43 0.93 5.90
N SER A 40 -5.28 -0.24 5.27
CA SER A 40 -4.41 -0.40 4.10
C SER A 40 -4.80 0.54 2.95
N ARG A 41 -6.10 0.60 2.64
CA ARG A 41 -6.64 1.45 1.58
C ARG A 41 -6.40 2.93 1.86
N GLU A 42 -6.71 3.39 3.08
CA GLU A 42 -6.47 4.78 3.50
C GLU A 42 -4.99 5.18 3.38
N LEU A 43 -4.07 4.28 3.74
CA LEU A 43 -2.64 4.53 3.61
C LEU A 43 -2.20 4.64 2.16
N LEU A 44 -2.76 3.84 1.26
CA LEU A 44 -2.50 3.96 -0.17
C LEU A 44 -3.03 5.27 -0.73
N GLU A 45 -4.25 5.68 -0.38
CA GLU A 45 -4.83 6.97 -0.79
C GLU A 45 -3.96 8.14 -0.28
N GLN A 46 -3.48 8.07 0.97
CA GLN A 46 -2.53 9.05 1.48
C GLN A 46 -1.19 9.00 0.75
N ALA A 47 -0.69 7.83 0.35
CA ALA A 47 0.53 7.70 -0.44
C ALA A 47 0.39 8.38 -1.80
N GLU A 48 -0.76 8.23 -2.46
CA GLU A 48 -1.08 8.89 -3.74
C GLU A 48 -1.14 10.42 -3.58
N GLY A 49 -1.77 10.90 -2.50
CA GLY A 49 -1.79 12.34 -2.20
C GLY A 49 -0.38 12.92 -1.96
N ARG A 50 0.50 12.18 -1.27
CA ARG A 50 1.90 12.59 -1.07
C ARG A 50 2.73 12.52 -2.35
N LEU A 51 2.45 11.54 -3.21
CA LEU A 51 3.08 11.42 -4.52
C LEU A 51 2.79 12.65 -5.40
N GLN A 52 1.53 13.09 -5.42
CA GLN A 52 1.10 14.28 -6.18
C GLN A 52 1.74 15.58 -5.65
N GLN A 53 2.02 15.65 -4.34
CA GLN A 53 2.71 16.78 -3.71
C GLN A 53 4.24 16.76 -3.91
N GLY A 54 4.79 15.74 -4.60
CA GLY A 54 6.24 15.57 -4.74
C GLY A 54 6.93 15.04 -3.49
N GLU A 55 6.18 14.65 -2.46
CA GLU A 55 6.69 14.11 -1.20
C GLU A 55 7.02 12.62 -1.31
N TYR A 56 7.95 12.28 -2.23
CA TYR A 56 8.25 10.89 -2.62
C TYR A 56 8.65 9.99 -1.46
N ARG A 57 9.40 10.51 -0.48
CA ARG A 57 9.80 9.74 0.70
C ARG A 57 8.58 9.36 1.57
N SER A 58 7.66 10.30 1.76
CA SER A 58 6.42 10.08 2.52
C SER A 58 5.50 9.13 1.77
N ALA A 59 5.34 9.32 0.46
CA ALA A 59 4.59 8.42 -0.41
C ALA A 59 5.12 6.98 -0.34
N ARG A 60 6.45 6.81 -0.44
CA ARG A 60 7.10 5.49 -0.36
C ARG A 60 6.86 4.80 0.97
N TYR A 61 6.97 5.53 2.07
CA TYR A 61 6.72 4.98 3.40
C TYR A 61 5.27 4.49 3.52
N LYS A 62 4.30 5.34 3.13
CA LYS A 62 2.88 5.01 3.19
C LYS A 62 2.50 3.85 2.27
N ALA A 63 3.08 3.78 1.07
CA ALA A 63 2.86 2.67 0.14
C ALA A 63 3.35 1.34 0.72
N ASN A 64 4.53 1.32 1.37
CA ASN A 64 5.03 0.12 2.02
C ASN A 64 4.16 -0.32 3.20
N GLU A 65 3.65 0.63 3.98
CA GLU A 65 2.73 0.33 5.09
C GLU A 65 1.39 -0.20 4.58
N ALA A 66 0.84 0.43 3.52
CA ALA A 66 -0.36 -0.05 2.85
C ALA A 66 -0.18 -1.49 2.35
N LYS A 67 0.95 -1.79 1.69
CA LYS A 67 1.31 -3.14 1.24
C LYS A 67 1.34 -4.15 2.39
N ARG A 68 1.96 -3.80 3.53
CA ARG A 68 2.00 -4.67 4.71
C ARG A 68 0.61 -5.01 5.22
N LEU A 69 -0.22 -4.00 5.44
CA LEU A 69 -1.59 -4.19 5.94
C LEU A 69 -2.47 -4.93 4.95
N ALA A 70 -2.27 -4.75 3.64
CA ALA A 70 -3.00 -5.52 2.64
C ALA A 70 -2.66 -7.01 2.72
N ILE A 71 -1.39 -7.35 2.88
CA ILE A 71 -0.95 -8.74 3.05
C ILE A 71 -1.53 -9.32 4.34
N GLU A 72 -1.51 -8.56 5.43
CA GLU A 72 -2.10 -8.97 6.71
C GLU A 72 -3.61 -9.20 6.59
N ALA A 73 -4.34 -8.26 5.98
CA ALA A 73 -5.78 -8.37 5.77
C ALA A 73 -6.12 -9.59 4.89
N ARG A 74 -5.30 -9.88 3.86
CA ARG A 74 -5.45 -11.08 3.03
C ARG A 74 -5.27 -12.36 3.85
N ILE A 75 -4.27 -12.41 4.73
CA ILE A 75 -4.01 -13.57 5.59
C ILE A 75 -5.18 -13.76 6.57
N GLN A 76 -5.58 -12.70 7.27
CA GLN A 76 -6.72 -12.71 8.21
C GLN A 76 -8.04 -13.13 7.55
N ALA A 77 -8.22 -12.87 6.26
CA ALA A 77 -9.41 -13.28 5.53
C ALA A 77 -9.37 -14.73 5.03
N GLY A 78 -8.17 -15.28 4.86
CA GLY A 78 -7.93 -16.65 4.40
C GLY A 78 -7.84 -17.70 5.51
N ASP A 79 -7.53 -17.28 6.74
CA ASP A 79 -7.75 -18.06 7.99
C ASP A 79 -9.26 -18.21 8.29
#